data_AF-A0A9W7BWI4-F1
#
_entry.id   AF-A0A9W7BWI4-F1
#
_cell.length_a   1.000
_cell.length_b   1.000
_cell.length_c   1.000
_cell.angle_alpha   90.00
_cell.angle_beta   90.00
_cell.angle_gamma   90.00
#
_symmetry.space_group_name_H-M   'P 1'
#
loop_
_entity.id
_entity.type
_entity.pdbx_description
1 polymer ?
#
loop_
_entity_poly.entity_id
_entity_poly.type
_entity_poly.pdbx_seq_one_letter_code
_entity_poly.pdbx_strand_id
1 'polypeptide(L)'
;MEPTPNDPPPPPTCIPVVEHPGILGGRLTRKDGLFECNAGILRCPRCTSRMLSTVGTLIPDESRTLYIPRPNKDFTPGGTEVEFTWESKDYTQWWQIPDIDCFDNVGMSKPVTHPAGETVEIVLCSECGAGPLGYRVAGSPPLYLPCDLLVQQDAALADDDEDFKAPANANLEQIKAMMADGNLTTQFKVVFGEARLGMMLNDAPDGVGVEVQAFTVTEDGELGAAEQGGGVKVGDKVVRVANVSTAGKNYEEVLDMVIGASRPLEIVFERGPKNKVGERGEVERVAHRQWEGKDTAP
;
A
#
# COMPACT_ATOMS: atom_id res chain seq x y z
N MET A 1 -14.65 -25.12 -34.13
CA MET A 1 -14.27 -26.15 -33.15
C MET A 1 -14.24 -25.44 -31.82
N GLU A 2 -15.09 -25.83 -30.88
CA GLU A 2 -15.07 -25.25 -29.53
C GLU A 2 -13.84 -25.79 -28.78
N PRO A 3 -13.10 -24.93 -28.05
CA PRO A 3 -11.94 -25.36 -27.29
C PRO A 3 -12.38 -26.34 -26.19
N THR A 4 -11.60 -27.41 -26.02
CA THR A 4 -11.86 -28.41 -24.99
C THR A 4 -11.36 -27.92 -23.62
N PRO A 5 -11.93 -28.40 -22.50
CA PRO A 5 -11.55 -27.94 -21.15
C PRO A 5 -10.07 -28.13 -20.77
N ASN A 6 -9.31 -28.87 -21.56
CA ASN A 6 -7.90 -29.20 -21.33
C ASN A 6 -6.94 -28.49 -22.29
N ASP A 7 -7.43 -27.62 -23.17
CA ASP A 7 -6.53 -26.86 -24.03
C ASP A 7 -5.71 -25.89 -23.18
N PRO A 8 -4.37 -25.89 -23.30
CA PRO A 8 -3.54 -24.92 -22.59
C PRO A 8 -3.99 -23.50 -22.98
N PRO A 9 -4.04 -22.56 -22.02
CA PRO A 9 -4.46 -21.20 -22.32
C PRO A 9 -3.62 -20.66 -23.48
N PRO A 10 -4.23 -19.99 -24.47
CA PRO A 10 -3.50 -19.48 -25.62
C PRO A 10 -2.32 -18.65 -25.12
N PRO A 11 -1.14 -18.77 -25.75
CA PRO A 11 0.01 -17.99 -25.38
C PRO A 11 -0.42 -16.52 -25.36
N PRO A 12 0.02 -15.73 -24.38
CA PRO A 12 -0.38 -14.34 -24.28
C PRO A 12 -0.09 -13.64 -25.60
N THR A 13 -1.14 -13.36 -26.38
CA THR A 13 -1.03 -12.58 -27.61
C THR A 13 -0.36 -11.26 -27.25
N CYS A 14 0.66 -10.86 -28.00
CA CYS A 14 1.26 -9.54 -27.88
C CYS A 14 0.14 -8.51 -27.97
N ILE A 15 -0.27 -7.99 -26.80
CA ILE A 15 -1.31 -6.98 -26.71
C ILE A 15 -0.74 -5.76 -27.41
N PRO A 16 -1.45 -5.16 -28.37
CA PRO A 16 -0.98 -3.95 -29.03
C PRO A 16 -0.66 -2.90 -27.98
N VAL A 17 0.45 -2.18 -28.16
CA VAL A 17 0.80 -1.04 -27.31
C VAL A 17 -0.37 -0.07 -27.39
N VAL A 18 -1.11 0.07 -26.29
CA VAL A 18 -2.25 0.97 -26.23
C VAL A 18 -1.69 2.39 -26.11
N GLU A 19 -2.00 3.27 -27.06
CA GLU A 19 -1.64 4.68 -26.93
C GLU A 19 -2.45 5.29 -25.78
N HIS A 20 -1.75 5.86 -24.80
CA HIS A 20 -2.40 6.49 -23.65
C HIS A 20 -2.44 8.01 -23.84
N PRO A 21 -3.62 8.64 -23.74
CA PRO A 21 -3.67 10.09 -23.62
C PRO A 21 -3.00 10.52 -22.30
N GLY A 22 -2.29 11.64 -22.32
CA GLY A 22 -1.70 12.27 -21.14
C GLY A 22 -0.48 11.56 -20.54
N ILE A 23 0.38 10.93 -21.34
CA ILE A 23 1.64 10.33 -20.86
C ILE A 23 2.60 11.43 -20.38
N LEU A 24 3.10 11.30 -19.15
CA LEU A 24 3.98 12.27 -18.47
C LEU A 24 5.47 11.89 -18.52
N GLY A 25 5.85 10.94 -19.38
CA GLY A 25 7.26 10.53 -19.55
C GLY A 25 7.82 9.64 -18.44
N GLY A 26 6.99 9.19 -17.49
CA GLY A 26 7.34 8.15 -16.51
C GLY A 26 8.02 8.64 -15.23
N ARG A 27 8.45 9.91 -15.18
CA ARG A 27 9.39 10.44 -14.18
C ARG A 27 9.01 11.82 -13.64
N LEU A 28 7.82 12.32 -13.98
CA LEU A 28 7.38 13.62 -13.54
C LEU A 28 7.08 13.59 -12.03
N THR A 29 7.66 14.52 -11.29
CA THR A 29 7.45 14.68 -9.85
C THR A 29 6.64 15.94 -9.54
N ARG A 30 5.98 15.94 -8.39
CA ARG A 30 5.25 17.06 -7.80
C ARG A 30 5.69 17.22 -6.35
N LYS A 31 5.79 18.47 -5.90
CA LYS A 31 5.98 18.78 -4.49
C LYS A 31 4.66 18.78 -3.76
N ASP A 32 4.58 18.04 -2.66
CA ASP A 32 3.46 18.03 -1.73
C ASP A 32 3.98 18.33 -0.32
N GLY A 33 3.92 19.62 0.04
CA GLY A 33 4.56 20.14 1.25
C GLY A 33 6.08 19.95 1.20
N LEU A 34 6.62 19.16 2.13
CA LEU A 34 8.05 18.84 2.23
C LEU A 34 8.46 17.61 1.40
N PHE A 35 7.50 16.88 0.84
CA PHE A 35 7.76 15.64 0.13
C PHE A 35 7.68 15.86 -1.38
N GLU A 36 8.47 15.07 -2.12
CA GLU A 36 8.42 15.02 -3.58
C GLU A 36 7.92 13.63 -4.00
N CYS A 37 6.76 13.58 -4.65
CA CYS A 37 6.15 12.35 -5.12
C CYS A 37 5.93 12.35 -6.63
N ASN A 38 5.55 11.23 -7.22
CA ASN A 38 5.12 11.17 -8.62
C ASN A 38 3.91 12.08 -8.87
N ALA A 39 3.98 12.88 -9.93
CA ALA A 39 2.97 13.88 -10.29
C ALA A 39 1.69 13.31 -10.93
N GLY A 40 1.69 12.03 -11.27
CA GLY A 40 0.61 11.36 -12.00
C GLY A 40 0.51 9.89 -11.64
N ILE A 41 -0.44 9.18 -12.24
CA ILE A 41 -0.74 7.78 -11.96
C ILE A 41 0.27 6.87 -12.66
N LEU A 42 0.86 5.92 -11.93
CA LEU A 42 1.67 4.85 -12.51
C LEU A 42 0.77 3.66 -12.88
N ARG A 43 0.87 3.22 -14.12
CA ARG A 43 0.07 2.16 -14.72
C ARG A 43 0.92 1.00 -15.18
N CYS A 44 0.32 -0.18 -15.14
CA CYS A 44 0.86 -1.36 -15.81
C CYS A 44 1.00 -1.09 -17.32
N PRO A 45 2.18 -1.30 -17.93
CA PRO A 45 2.39 -1.04 -19.35
C PRO A 45 1.63 -2.01 -20.28
N ARG A 46 1.07 -3.09 -19.71
CA ARG A 46 0.45 -4.16 -20.48
C ARG A 46 -1.08 -4.08 -20.51
N CYS A 47 -1.71 -3.87 -19.36
CA CYS A 47 -3.17 -3.84 -19.24
C CYS A 47 -3.70 -2.52 -18.70
N THR A 48 -2.84 -1.51 -18.54
CA THR A 48 -3.18 -0.15 -18.10
C THR A 48 -3.73 -0.05 -16.68
N SER A 49 -3.81 -1.15 -15.93
CA SER A 49 -4.22 -1.16 -14.52
C SER A 49 -3.47 -0.10 -13.73
N ARG A 50 -4.22 0.74 -13.01
CA ARG A 50 -3.69 1.73 -12.07
C ARG A 50 -2.96 1.00 -10.95
N MET A 51 -1.63 1.08 -10.93
CA MET A 51 -0.84 0.45 -9.89
C MET A 51 -0.64 1.38 -8.70
N LEU A 52 -0.42 2.66 -8.97
CA LEU A 52 -0.04 3.62 -7.95
C LEU A 52 -0.55 5.01 -8.31
N SER A 53 -1.23 5.65 -7.36
CA SER A 53 -1.61 7.05 -7.44
C SER A 53 -0.40 7.94 -7.07
N THR A 54 -0.60 9.17 -6.61
CA THR A 54 0.49 10.15 -6.36
C THR A 54 1.28 9.87 -5.08
N VAL A 55 1.83 8.66 -4.95
CA VAL A 55 2.72 8.21 -3.88
C VAL A 55 3.98 7.61 -4.49
N GLY A 56 5.17 7.97 -4.00
CA GLY A 56 6.43 7.39 -4.45
C GLY A 56 7.49 8.44 -4.75
N THR A 57 8.67 8.25 -4.17
CA THR A 57 9.79 9.18 -4.31
C THR A 57 10.65 8.75 -5.49
N LEU A 58 10.97 9.69 -6.39
CA LEU A 58 11.91 9.42 -7.46
C LEU A 58 13.33 9.32 -6.88
N ILE A 59 14.01 8.21 -7.14
CA ILE A 59 15.44 8.08 -6.92
C ILE A 59 16.15 8.26 -8.28
N PRO A 60 16.75 9.44 -8.53
CA PRO A 60 17.56 9.65 -9.72
C PRO A 60 18.94 9.02 -9.56
N ASP A 61 19.50 8.54 -10.67
CA ASP A 61 20.92 8.18 -10.83
C ASP A 61 21.45 7.08 -9.89
N GLU A 62 20.57 6.33 -9.24
CA GLU A 62 20.93 5.13 -8.49
C GLU A 62 20.76 3.90 -9.39
N SER A 63 21.89 3.36 -9.84
CA SER A 63 21.90 2.11 -10.61
C SER A 63 21.52 0.95 -9.69
N ARG A 64 20.39 0.31 -9.96
CA ARG A 64 19.97 -0.94 -9.30
C ARG A 64 19.65 -1.99 -10.36
N THR A 65 19.80 -3.25 -9.98
CA THR A 65 19.58 -4.40 -10.86
C THR A 65 18.23 -5.04 -10.55
N LEU A 66 17.38 -5.20 -11.55
CA LEU A 66 16.20 -6.04 -11.47
C LEU A 66 16.54 -7.45 -11.91
N TYR A 67 16.36 -8.43 -11.03
CA TYR A 67 16.48 -9.85 -11.33
C TYR A 67 15.13 -10.42 -11.79
N ILE A 68 15.13 -11.03 -12.96
CA ILE A 68 13.95 -11.51 -13.67
C ILE A 68 13.99 -13.05 -13.68
N PRO A 69 13.15 -13.73 -12.89
CA PRO A 69 13.07 -15.18 -12.94
C PRO A 69 12.39 -15.59 -14.25
N ARG A 70 13.00 -16.53 -14.94
CA ARG A 70 12.46 -17.20 -16.12
C ARG A 70 12.24 -18.67 -15.78
N PRO A 71 11.06 -19.24 -16.10
CA PRO A 71 10.87 -20.68 -15.98
C PRO A 71 11.98 -21.40 -16.74
N ASN A 72 12.60 -22.42 -16.13
CA ASN A 72 13.52 -23.27 -16.87
C ASN A 72 12.75 -23.92 -18.04
N LYS A 73 13.35 -23.94 -19.24
CA LYS A 73 12.73 -24.53 -20.44
C LYS A 73 12.43 -26.01 -20.26
N ASP A 74 13.15 -26.66 -19.36
CA ASP A 74 13.00 -28.07 -19.03
C ASP A 74 11.96 -28.32 -17.92
N PHE A 75 11.17 -27.30 -17.52
CA PHE A 75 10.15 -27.46 -16.49
C PHE A 75 9.05 -28.43 -16.93
N THR A 76 9.02 -29.61 -16.30
CA THR A 76 7.89 -30.54 -16.36
C THR A 76 6.83 -30.18 -15.30
N PRO A 77 5.57 -29.94 -15.69
CA PRO A 77 4.47 -29.75 -14.75
C PRO A 77 4.35 -30.93 -13.79
N GLY A 78 4.44 -30.67 -12.47
CA GLY A 78 4.33 -31.68 -11.41
C GLY A 78 5.64 -31.97 -10.65
N GLY A 79 6.76 -31.37 -11.03
CA GLY A 79 7.99 -31.38 -10.22
C GLY A 79 7.83 -30.57 -8.92
N THR A 80 8.46 -31.02 -7.83
CA THR A 80 8.39 -30.39 -6.51
C THR A 80 9.18 -29.09 -6.37
N GLU A 81 10.11 -28.81 -7.28
CA GLU A 81 10.88 -27.56 -7.31
C GLU A 81 10.91 -26.98 -8.72
N VAL A 82 10.49 -25.71 -8.85
CA VAL A 82 10.64 -24.94 -10.08
C VAL A 82 12.05 -24.35 -10.06
N GLU A 83 12.97 -24.95 -10.80
CA GLU A 83 14.24 -24.29 -11.08
C GLU A 83 13.99 -23.07 -11.98
N PHE A 84 14.44 -21.90 -11.53
CA PHE A 84 14.41 -20.68 -12.31
C PHE A 84 15.77 -20.45 -12.95
N THR A 85 15.76 -20.01 -14.21
CA THR A 85 16.91 -19.30 -14.79
C THR A 85 16.74 -17.80 -14.52
N TRP A 86 17.83 -17.07 -14.36
CA TRP A 86 17.78 -15.66 -13.98
C TRP A 86 18.34 -14.79 -15.11
N GLU A 87 17.56 -13.78 -15.48
CA GLU A 87 18.00 -12.66 -16.30
C GLU A 87 18.16 -11.44 -15.38
N SER A 88 19.11 -10.56 -15.64
CA SER A 88 19.29 -9.33 -14.87
C SER A 88 19.32 -8.13 -15.80
N LYS A 89 18.68 -7.03 -15.39
CA LYS A 89 18.71 -5.78 -16.13
C LYS A 89 18.87 -4.60 -15.19
N ASP A 90 19.81 -3.73 -15.52
CA ASP A 90 20.08 -2.52 -14.74
C ASP A 90 19.17 -1.38 -15.19
N TYR A 91 18.73 -0.60 -14.20
CA TYR A 91 17.97 0.63 -14.38
C TYR A 91 18.58 1.72 -13.51
N THR A 92 18.60 2.93 -14.03
CA THR A 92 19.22 4.09 -13.37
C THR A 92 18.23 4.98 -12.64
N GLN A 93 16.92 4.74 -12.81
CA GLN A 93 15.87 5.58 -12.25
C GLN A 93 14.72 4.74 -11.73
N TRP A 94 14.37 4.98 -10.47
CA TRP A 94 13.45 4.15 -9.71
C TRP A 94 12.43 5.00 -8.96
N TRP A 95 11.20 4.50 -8.90
CA TRP A 95 10.25 4.92 -7.89
C TRP A 95 10.47 4.08 -6.64
N GLN A 96 10.77 4.74 -5.51
CA GLN A 96 10.75 4.12 -4.20
C GLN A 96 9.39 4.35 -3.55
N ILE A 97 8.67 3.27 -3.30
CA ILE A 97 7.36 3.29 -2.67
C ILE A 97 7.56 2.89 -1.21
N PRO A 98 7.06 3.68 -0.24
CA PRO A 98 7.35 3.43 1.17
C PRO A 98 6.89 2.07 1.67
N ASP A 99 5.73 1.61 1.19
CA ASP A 99 5.09 0.39 1.64
C ASP A 99 4.13 -0.17 0.56
N ILE A 100 3.77 -1.45 0.68
CA ILE A 100 2.83 -2.12 -0.23
C ILE A 100 1.43 -1.53 -0.17
N ASP A 101 1.03 -1.00 0.98
CA ASP A 101 -0.29 -0.39 1.19
C ASP A 101 -0.46 0.95 0.44
N CYS A 102 0.61 1.47 -0.16
CA CYS A 102 0.55 2.64 -1.01
C CYS A 102 0.03 2.32 -2.43
N PHE A 103 -0.01 1.06 -2.84
CA PHE A 103 -0.47 0.63 -4.16
C PHE A 103 -2.00 0.60 -4.25
N ASP A 104 -2.52 1.06 -5.38
CA ASP A 104 -3.94 0.90 -5.70
C ASP A 104 -4.23 -0.54 -6.12
N ASN A 105 -3.35 -1.12 -6.95
CA ASN A 105 -3.43 -2.49 -7.44
C ASN A 105 -2.03 -3.09 -7.59
N VAL A 106 -1.73 -4.14 -6.83
CA VAL A 106 -0.43 -4.81 -6.89
C VAL A 106 -0.55 -6.30 -6.58
N GLY A 107 0.17 -7.12 -7.33
CA GLY A 107 0.43 -8.51 -7.00
C GLY A 107 1.86 -8.66 -6.52
N MET A 108 2.09 -9.50 -5.51
CA MET A 108 3.43 -9.86 -5.07
C MET A 108 3.68 -11.35 -5.30
N SER A 109 4.87 -11.71 -5.75
CA SER A 109 5.30 -13.10 -5.77
C SER A 109 5.52 -13.62 -4.35
N LYS A 110 5.64 -14.95 -4.22
CA LYS A 110 6.30 -15.52 -3.04
C LYS A 110 7.76 -15.02 -2.97
N PRO A 111 8.36 -14.96 -1.78
CA PRO A 111 9.78 -14.67 -1.65
C PRO A 111 10.62 -15.65 -2.47
N VAL A 112 11.58 -15.12 -3.21
CA VAL A 112 12.51 -15.88 -4.06
C VAL A 112 13.93 -15.37 -3.86
N THR A 113 14.90 -16.26 -3.75
CA THR A 113 16.31 -15.91 -3.60
C THR A 113 16.97 -15.84 -4.97
N HIS A 114 17.47 -14.66 -5.35
CA HIS A 114 18.15 -14.48 -6.63
C HIS A 114 19.68 -14.76 -6.51
N PRO A 115 20.43 -14.82 -7.62
CA PRO A 115 21.84 -15.26 -7.61
C PRO A 115 22.80 -14.42 -6.77
N ALA A 116 22.42 -13.20 -6.37
CA ALA A 116 23.25 -12.38 -5.47
C ALA A 116 23.05 -12.74 -3.99
N GLY A 117 22.20 -13.72 -3.67
CA GLY A 117 21.97 -14.25 -2.33
C GLY A 117 20.90 -13.52 -1.52
N GLU A 118 20.35 -12.42 -2.03
CA GLU A 118 19.25 -11.71 -1.38
C GLU A 118 17.90 -12.34 -1.74
N THR A 119 16.98 -12.36 -0.78
CA THR A 119 15.62 -12.86 -0.95
C THR A 119 14.70 -11.67 -1.19
N VAL A 120 13.99 -11.72 -2.31
CA VAL A 120 13.14 -10.62 -2.77
C VAL A 120 11.74 -11.12 -3.07
N GLU A 121 10.77 -10.22 -2.98
CA GLU A 121 9.42 -10.42 -3.50
C GLU A 121 9.26 -9.56 -4.74
N ILE A 122 8.71 -10.15 -5.80
CA ILE A 122 8.61 -9.51 -7.11
C ILE A 122 7.26 -8.82 -7.23
N VAL A 123 7.29 -7.58 -7.72
CA VAL A 123 6.10 -6.80 -8.02
C VAL A 123 5.53 -7.24 -9.36
N LEU A 124 4.24 -7.56 -9.37
CA LEU A 124 3.44 -7.97 -10.51
C LEU A 124 2.22 -7.05 -10.62
N CYS A 125 1.65 -6.93 -11.81
CA CYS A 125 0.31 -6.38 -11.98
C CYS A 125 -0.72 -7.39 -11.46
N SER A 126 -1.61 -6.98 -10.54
CA SER A 126 -2.67 -7.85 -9.99
C SER A 126 -3.69 -8.27 -11.05
N GLU A 127 -3.95 -7.42 -12.05
CA GLU A 127 -4.94 -7.67 -13.09
C GLU A 127 -4.47 -8.68 -14.14
N CYS A 128 -3.32 -8.44 -14.77
CA CYS A 128 -2.84 -9.28 -15.87
C CYS A 128 -1.69 -10.21 -15.52
N GLY A 129 -1.21 -10.19 -14.27
CA GLY A 129 -0.07 -10.97 -13.81
C GLY A 129 1.27 -10.57 -14.44
N ALA A 130 1.32 -9.46 -15.19
CA ALA A 130 2.55 -9.03 -15.84
C ALA A 130 3.60 -8.60 -14.84
N GLY A 131 4.84 -9.06 -15.06
CA GLY A 131 6.01 -8.61 -14.34
C GLY A 131 7.25 -9.39 -14.78
N PRO A 132 8.38 -9.17 -14.10
CA PRO A 132 8.55 -8.29 -12.94
C PRO A 132 8.42 -6.80 -13.30
N LEU A 133 7.70 -6.04 -12.47
CA LEU A 133 7.58 -4.57 -12.57
C LEU A 133 8.39 -3.84 -11.49
N GLY A 134 9.08 -4.59 -10.64
CA GLY A 134 9.85 -4.10 -9.52
C GLY A 134 10.11 -5.19 -8.50
N TYR A 135 10.65 -4.81 -7.35
CA TYR A 135 10.95 -5.75 -6.27
C TYR A 135 10.90 -5.09 -4.89
N ARG A 136 10.83 -5.92 -3.87
CA ARG A 136 11.02 -5.59 -2.46
C ARG A 136 11.99 -6.59 -1.85
N VAL A 137 12.91 -6.13 -1.01
CA VAL A 137 13.73 -7.04 -0.19
C VAL A 137 12.84 -7.66 0.87
N ALA A 138 12.83 -8.99 1.01
CA ALA A 138 11.92 -9.67 1.93
C ALA A 138 12.10 -9.15 3.37
N GLY A 139 10.99 -8.73 3.99
CA GLY A 139 10.99 -8.14 5.33
C GLY A 139 11.36 -6.66 5.42
N SER A 140 11.72 -6.03 4.29
CA SER A 140 11.94 -4.58 4.20
C SER A 140 10.66 -3.90 3.69
N PRO A 141 10.19 -2.78 4.28
CA PRO A 141 9.00 -2.07 3.81
C PRO A 141 9.08 -1.54 2.35
N PRO A 142 10.16 -0.83 1.92
CA PRO A 142 10.14 -0.12 0.65
C PRO A 142 10.17 -1.04 -0.57
N LEU A 143 9.39 -0.67 -1.58
CA LEU A 143 9.35 -1.30 -2.89
C LEU A 143 10.04 -0.40 -3.91
N TYR A 144 10.70 -1.02 -4.88
CA TYR A 144 11.42 -0.33 -5.94
C TYR A 144 10.85 -0.72 -7.30
N LEU A 145 10.34 0.26 -8.04
CA LEU A 145 9.82 0.07 -9.39
C LEU A 145 10.69 0.83 -10.42
N PRO A 146 11.25 0.18 -11.45
CA PRO A 146 11.97 0.90 -12.49
C PRO A 146 11.02 1.82 -13.25
N CYS A 147 11.38 3.09 -13.42
CA CYS A 147 10.54 4.06 -14.13
C CYS A 147 10.22 3.60 -15.56
N ASP A 148 11.18 2.93 -16.21
CA ASP A 148 11.09 2.49 -17.60
C ASP A 148 10.12 1.31 -17.84
N LEU A 149 9.67 0.65 -16.75
CA LEU A 149 8.73 -0.46 -16.83
C LEU A 149 7.28 -0.04 -16.53
N LEU A 150 7.05 1.25 -16.32
CA LEU A 150 5.74 1.80 -15.96
C LEU A 150 5.32 2.88 -16.95
N VAL A 151 4.01 3.08 -17.07
CA VAL A 151 3.46 4.24 -17.77
C VAL A 151 2.98 5.24 -16.73
N GLN A 152 3.51 6.46 -16.76
CA GLN A 152 2.96 7.55 -15.96
C GLN A 152 1.94 8.34 -16.78
N GLN A 153 0.71 8.41 -16.29
CA GLN A 153 -0.39 9.17 -16.88
C GLN A 153 -0.76 10.37 -16.00
N ASP A 154 -1.22 11.45 -16.62
CA ASP A 154 -1.85 12.57 -15.93
C ASP A 154 -3.01 12.08 -15.03
N ALA A 155 -2.96 12.46 -13.75
CA ALA A 155 -3.99 12.12 -12.78
C ALA A 155 -5.35 12.77 -13.09
N ALA A 156 -5.39 13.84 -13.89
CA ALA A 156 -6.65 14.42 -14.36
C ALA A 156 -7.44 13.51 -15.31
N LEU A 157 -6.79 12.48 -15.86
CA LEU A 157 -7.41 11.46 -16.72
C LEU A 157 -7.73 10.17 -15.97
N ALA A 158 -7.65 10.19 -14.64
CA ALA A 158 -8.05 9.08 -13.79
C ALA A 158 -9.55 8.80 -13.93
N ASP A 159 -9.91 7.53 -14.08
CA ASP A 159 -11.29 7.07 -14.07
C ASP A 159 -11.41 5.93 -13.07
N ASP A 160 -12.01 6.20 -11.90
CA ASP A 160 -12.12 5.23 -10.83
C ASP A 160 -13.06 4.07 -11.19
N ASP A 161 -14.07 4.29 -12.02
CA ASP A 161 -15.01 3.24 -12.44
C ASP A 161 -14.30 2.22 -13.35
N GLU A 162 -13.41 2.70 -14.22
CA GLU A 162 -12.61 1.86 -15.09
C GLU A 162 -11.40 1.22 -14.38
N ASP A 163 -10.82 1.92 -13.41
CA ASP A 163 -9.61 1.47 -12.69
C ASP A 163 -9.91 0.49 -11.55
N PHE A 164 -11.14 0.50 -11.02
CA PHE A 164 -11.58 -0.37 -9.93
C PHE A 164 -12.82 -1.18 -10.34
N LYS A 165 -12.74 -1.82 -11.51
CA LYS A 165 -13.81 -2.69 -12.00
C LYS A 165 -14.08 -3.80 -10.99
N ALA A 166 -15.34 -3.88 -10.55
CA ALA A 166 -15.79 -5.04 -9.80
C ALA A 166 -15.53 -6.31 -10.64
N PRO A 167 -15.09 -7.41 -10.01
CA PRO A 167 -14.94 -8.68 -10.72
C PRO A 167 -16.25 -9.02 -11.43
N ALA A 168 -16.19 -9.47 -12.68
CA ALA A 168 -17.39 -9.73 -13.49
C ALA A 168 -18.41 -10.70 -12.83
N ASN A 169 -17.96 -11.49 -11.84
CA ASN A 169 -18.76 -12.45 -11.09
C ASN A 169 -18.92 -12.10 -9.60
N ALA A 170 -18.54 -10.89 -9.17
CA ALA A 170 -18.67 -10.48 -7.78
C ALA A 170 -20.15 -10.23 -7.44
N ASN A 171 -20.78 -11.20 -6.78
CA ASN A 171 -22.08 -10.96 -6.15
C ASN A 171 -21.86 -9.99 -4.97
N LEU A 172 -22.44 -8.79 -5.06
CA LEU A 172 -22.37 -7.75 -4.02
C LEU A 172 -22.80 -8.28 -2.64
N GLU A 173 -23.71 -9.27 -2.61
CA GLU A 173 -24.13 -9.94 -1.38
C GLU A 173 -23.05 -10.85 -0.80
N GLN A 174 -22.22 -11.51 -1.63
CA GLN A 174 -21.08 -12.28 -1.14
C GLN A 174 -19.98 -11.38 -0.58
N ILE A 175 -19.72 -10.22 -1.20
CA ILE A 175 -18.77 -9.24 -0.64
C ILE A 175 -19.29 -8.71 0.70
N LYS A 176 -20.58 -8.37 0.78
CA LYS A 176 -21.22 -7.95 2.05
C LYS A 176 -21.20 -9.06 3.11
N ALA A 177 -21.40 -10.32 2.72
CA ALA A 177 -21.31 -11.46 3.62
C ALA A 177 -19.88 -11.68 4.13
N MET A 178 -18.86 -11.60 3.26
CA MET A 178 -17.46 -11.70 3.67
C MET A 178 -17.02 -10.55 4.59
N MET A 179 -17.53 -9.34 4.37
CA MET A 179 -17.35 -8.20 5.27
C MET A 179 -18.08 -8.41 6.62
N ALA A 180 -19.30 -8.98 6.60
CA ALA A 180 -20.09 -9.26 7.80
C ALA A 180 -19.53 -10.41 8.65
N ASP A 181 -18.93 -11.41 8.00
CA ASP A 181 -18.26 -12.54 8.67
C ASP A 181 -17.00 -12.11 9.41
N GLY A 182 -16.50 -10.89 9.13
CA GLY A 182 -15.41 -10.28 9.88
C GLY A 182 -14.12 -11.07 9.73
N ASN A 183 -13.82 -11.57 8.52
CA ASN A 183 -12.54 -12.18 8.17
C ASN A 183 -11.64 -11.23 7.36
N LEU A 184 -12.11 -10.03 7.06
CA LEU A 184 -11.39 -9.03 6.27
C LEU A 184 -10.97 -7.86 7.17
N THR A 185 -9.74 -7.40 7.00
CA THR A 185 -9.31 -6.09 7.46
C THR A 185 -9.97 -5.03 6.57
N THR A 186 -10.44 -3.93 7.16
CA THR A 186 -11.00 -2.81 6.39
C THR A 186 -10.20 -1.56 6.69
N GLN A 187 -9.62 -0.95 5.64
CA GLN A 187 -8.99 0.35 5.76
C GLN A 187 -9.99 1.47 5.50
N PHE A 188 -9.91 2.55 6.26
CA PHE A 188 -10.79 3.70 6.12
C PHE A 188 -10.05 5.00 6.49
N LYS A 189 -10.47 6.09 5.84
CA LYS A 189 -9.84 7.41 5.96
C LYS A 189 -10.66 8.30 6.89
N VAL A 190 -9.97 9.04 7.75
CA VAL A 190 -10.54 10.09 8.61
C VAL A 190 -9.74 11.37 8.47
N VAL A 191 -10.43 12.51 8.36
CA VAL A 191 -9.80 13.83 8.20
C VAL A 191 -10.06 14.66 9.45
N PHE A 192 -8.99 15.19 10.04
CA PHE A 192 -9.01 15.97 11.26
C PHE A 192 -8.64 17.43 10.98
N GLY A 193 -9.55 18.35 11.28
CA GLY A 193 -9.27 19.78 11.21
C GLY A 193 -8.50 20.30 12.43
N GLU A 194 -8.62 19.62 13.57
CA GLU A 194 -8.09 20.07 14.84
C GLU A 194 -6.68 19.53 15.10
N ALA A 195 -5.88 20.30 15.84
CA ALA A 195 -4.57 19.83 16.30
C ALA A 195 -4.73 18.63 17.27
N ARG A 196 -5.71 18.73 18.17
CA ARG A 196 -6.04 17.71 19.16
C ARG A 196 -6.99 16.69 18.57
N LEU A 197 -6.54 15.45 18.40
CA LEU A 197 -7.36 14.41 17.79
C LEU A 197 -8.34 13.76 18.76
N GLY A 198 -8.10 13.83 20.08
CA GLY A 198 -9.00 13.21 21.05
C GLY A 198 -8.81 11.70 21.24
N MET A 199 -7.66 11.15 20.87
CA MET A 199 -7.37 9.72 21.02
C MET A 199 -5.97 9.49 21.62
N MET A 200 -5.79 8.36 22.29
CA MET A 200 -4.52 7.86 22.78
C MET A 200 -4.06 6.73 21.86
N LEU A 201 -2.86 6.87 21.32
CA LEU A 201 -2.20 5.85 20.51
C LEU A 201 -1.23 5.04 21.39
N ASN A 202 -0.95 3.81 21.01
CA ASN A 202 0.08 2.98 21.64
C ASN A 202 0.64 1.95 20.64
N ASP A 203 1.83 1.42 20.90
CA ASP A 203 2.36 0.31 20.10
C ASP A 203 1.38 -0.88 20.13
N ALA A 204 1.11 -1.44 18.96
CA ALA A 204 0.19 -2.56 18.84
C ALA A 204 0.74 -3.78 19.61
N PRO A 205 -0.11 -4.53 20.33
CA PRO A 205 0.33 -5.68 21.13
C PRO A 205 1.01 -6.80 20.34
N ASP A 206 0.77 -6.87 19.04
CA ASP A 206 1.43 -7.82 18.14
C ASP A 206 2.83 -7.37 17.68
N GLY A 207 3.29 -6.20 18.16
CA GLY A 207 4.57 -5.61 17.83
C GLY A 207 4.62 -5.00 16.42
N VAL A 208 3.47 -4.89 15.74
CA VAL A 208 3.40 -4.42 14.36
C VAL A 208 2.48 -3.19 14.28
N GLY A 209 3.12 -2.02 14.29
CA GLY A 209 2.46 -0.72 14.10
C GLY A 209 1.90 -0.14 15.40
N VAL A 210 0.99 0.83 15.25
CA VAL A 210 0.44 1.64 16.33
C VAL A 210 -1.09 1.56 16.28
N GLU A 211 -1.75 1.34 17.42
CA GLU A 211 -3.20 1.25 17.52
C GLU A 211 -3.82 2.29 18.44
N VAL A 212 -5.11 2.57 18.23
CA VAL A 212 -5.91 3.42 19.13
C VAL A 212 -6.17 2.65 20.41
N GLN A 213 -5.57 3.06 21.51
CA GLN A 213 -5.72 2.40 22.80
C GLN A 213 -6.95 2.89 23.58
N ALA A 214 -7.20 4.20 23.55
CA ALA A 214 -8.28 4.84 24.31
C ALA A 214 -8.70 6.15 23.65
N PHE A 215 -9.86 6.70 24.05
CA PHE A 215 -10.21 8.08 23.72
C PHE A 215 -9.82 9.02 24.86
N THR A 216 -9.51 10.27 24.51
CA THR A 216 -9.20 11.31 25.49
C THR A 216 -10.35 12.29 25.61
N VAL A 217 -10.62 12.71 26.84
CA VAL A 217 -11.60 13.74 27.16
C VAL A 217 -10.90 15.00 27.68
N THR A 218 -11.51 16.16 27.45
CA THR A 218 -11.06 17.42 28.04
C THR A 218 -11.34 17.47 29.55
N GLU A 219 -10.79 18.47 30.25
CA GLU A 219 -11.08 18.68 31.67
C GLU A 219 -12.58 18.90 31.95
N ASP A 220 -13.29 19.48 30.98
CA ASP A 220 -14.74 19.69 31.01
C ASP A 220 -15.54 18.43 30.65
N GLY A 221 -14.86 17.31 30.35
CA GLY A 221 -15.48 16.03 29.98
C GLY A 221 -15.96 15.97 28.54
N GLU A 222 -15.57 16.92 27.69
CA GLU A 222 -15.95 16.91 26.28
C GLU A 222 -15.16 15.84 25.51
N LEU A 223 -15.86 15.17 24.58
CA LEU A 223 -15.26 14.18 23.69
C LEU A 223 -14.34 14.88 22.69
N GLY A 224 -13.20 14.28 22.36
CA GLY A 224 -12.34 14.80 21.30
C GLY A 224 -12.77 14.38 19.89
N ALA A 225 -12.17 15.00 18.87
CA ALA A 225 -12.57 14.88 17.46
C ALA A 225 -12.70 13.44 16.93
N ALA A 226 -11.83 12.52 17.37
CA ALA A 226 -11.84 11.12 16.94
C ALA A 226 -13.07 10.36 17.41
N GLU A 227 -13.48 10.57 18.66
CA GLU A 227 -14.68 9.93 19.21
C GLU A 227 -15.94 10.62 18.67
N GLN A 228 -15.95 11.96 18.58
CA GLN A 228 -17.07 12.72 18.03
C GLN A 228 -17.39 12.35 16.59
N GLY A 229 -16.37 12.08 15.77
CA GLY A 229 -16.54 11.68 14.38
C GLY A 229 -17.14 10.27 14.20
N GLY A 230 -17.11 9.42 15.23
CA GLY A 230 -17.70 8.07 15.24
C GLY A 230 -17.06 7.05 14.28
N GLY A 231 -16.14 7.46 13.41
CA GLY A 231 -15.45 6.60 12.45
C GLY A 231 -14.35 5.73 13.08
N VAL A 232 -13.63 6.29 14.06
CA VAL A 232 -12.51 5.64 14.76
C VAL A 232 -13.02 4.85 15.95
N LYS A 233 -12.37 3.72 16.26
CA LYS A 233 -12.64 2.86 17.42
C LYS A 233 -11.33 2.41 18.06
N VAL A 234 -11.42 2.07 19.35
CA VAL A 234 -10.31 1.42 20.06
C VAL A 234 -9.94 0.11 19.37
N GLY A 235 -8.64 -0.10 19.20
CA GLY A 235 -8.02 -1.21 18.48
C GLY A 235 -7.75 -0.92 17.00
N ASP A 236 -8.31 0.14 16.41
CA ASP A 236 -8.00 0.48 15.02
C ASP A 236 -6.51 0.85 14.90
N LYS A 237 -5.83 0.27 13.90
CA LYS A 237 -4.41 0.50 13.66
C LYS A 237 -4.22 1.72 12.76
N VAL A 238 -3.26 2.57 13.08
CA VAL A 238 -2.83 3.66 12.20
C VAL A 238 -1.93 3.06 11.14
N VAL A 239 -2.34 3.12 9.87
CA VAL A 239 -1.55 2.62 8.72
C VAL A 239 -0.90 3.75 7.93
N ARG A 240 -1.46 4.96 7.97
CA ARG A 240 -0.92 6.11 7.26
C ARG A 240 -1.27 7.41 7.97
N VAL A 241 -0.31 8.33 8.06
CA VAL A 241 -0.51 9.70 8.53
C VAL A 241 -0.09 10.66 7.41
N ALA A 242 -1.02 11.50 6.98
CA ALA A 242 -0.93 12.26 5.73
C ALA A 242 -0.59 11.32 4.56
N ASN A 243 0.56 11.51 3.90
CA ASN A 243 1.02 10.72 2.76
C ASN A 243 2.16 9.77 3.11
N VAL A 244 2.37 9.48 4.40
CA VAL A 244 3.50 8.66 4.88
C VAL A 244 2.97 7.43 5.60
N SER A 245 3.43 6.25 5.15
CA SER A 245 3.12 4.97 5.80
C SER A 245 3.71 4.92 7.21
N THR A 246 2.97 4.31 8.14
CA THR A 246 3.41 4.03 9.51
C THR A 246 3.99 2.63 9.67
N ALA A 247 4.12 1.85 8.59
CA ALA A 247 4.73 0.53 8.62
C ALA A 247 6.15 0.57 9.18
N GLY A 248 6.44 -0.30 10.15
CA GLY A 248 7.73 -0.38 10.83
C GLY A 248 8.04 0.78 11.78
N LYS A 249 7.12 1.74 11.96
CA LYS A 249 7.27 2.84 12.92
C LYS A 249 6.68 2.49 14.26
N ASN A 250 7.31 2.98 15.32
CA ASN A 250 6.79 2.88 16.67
C ASN A 250 5.84 4.05 17.02
N TYR A 251 5.22 3.97 18.19
CA TYR A 251 4.33 4.97 18.75
C TYR A 251 4.90 6.39 18.72
N GLU A 252 6.16 6.58 19.15
CA GLU A 252 6.78 7.90 19.22
C GLU A 252 6.90 8.53 17.83
N GLU A 253 7.39 7.77 16.86
CA GLU A 253 7.55 8.23 15.48
C GLU A 253 6.21 8.59 14.84
N VAL A 254 5.18 7.76 15.05
CA VAL A 254 3.84 8.03 14.53
C VAL A 254 3.23 9.28 15.18
N LEU A 255 3.45 9.46 16.48
CA LEU A 255 2.93 10.62 17.19
C LEU A 255 3.59 11.92 16.73
N ASP A 256 4.92 11.92 16.54
CA ASP A 256 5.65 13.05 15.98
C ASP A 256 5.16 13.40 14.57
N MET A 257 4.83 12.40 13.75
CA MET A 257 4.21 12.61 12.42
C MET A 257 2.84 13.28 12.53
N VAL A 258 1.99 12.84 13.45
CA VAL A 258 0.65 13.42 13.67
C VAL A 258 0.73 14.88 14.15
N ILE A 259 1.68 15.17 15.05
CA ILE A 259 1.88 16.51 15.61
C ILE A 259 2.49 17.45 14.57
N GLY A 260 3.48 16.98 13.80
CA GLY A 260 4.18 17.79 12.80
C GLY A 260 3.41 18.05 11.50
N ALA A 261 2.36 17.27 11.22
CA ALA A 261 1.62 17.40 9.96
C ALA A 261 0.72 18.65 9.91
N SER A 262 0.61 19.25 8.72
CA SER A 262 -0.32 20.37 8.47
C SER A 262 -1.77 19.92 8.61
N ARG A 263 -2.65 20.84 9.03
CA ARG A 263 -4.09 20.62 9.07
C ARG A 263 -4.76 21.19 7.81
N PRO A 264 -5.81 20.55 7.26
CA PRO A 264 -6.46 19.32 7.73
C PRO A 264 -5.58 18.07 7.58
N LEU A 265 -5.51 17.24 8.63
CA LEU A 265 -4.71 16.04 8.67
C LEU A 265 -5.55 14.83 8.28
N GLU A 266 -5.09 14.12 7.25
CA GLU A 266 -5.64 12.82 6.86
C GLU A 266 -4.93 11.69 7.60
N ILE A 267 -5.69 10.77 8.21
CA ILE A 267 -5.15 9.52 8.78
C ILE A 267 -5.95 8.35 8.18
N VAL A 268 -5.23 7.34 7.74
CA VAL A 268 -5.84 6.05 7.33
C VAL A 268 -5.67 5.07 8.47
N PHE A 269 -6.78 4.46 8.84
CA PHE A 269 -6.86 3.43 9.87
C PHE A 269 -7.19 2.08 9.23
N GLU A 270 -6.72 1.00 9.85
CA GLU A 270 -7.12 -0.36 9.57
C GLU A 270 -7.91 -0.93 10.74
N ARG A 271 -9.09 -1.47 10.45
CA ARG A 271 -9.89 -2.23 11.39
C ARG A 271 -9.74 -3.72 11.13
N GLY A 272 -9.15 -4.42 12.10
CA GLY A 272 -8.96 -5.86 12.05
C GLY A 272 -10.22 -6.68 12.38
N PRO A 273 -10.28 -7.94 11.92
CA PRO A 273 -11.40 -8.86 12.18
C PRO A 273 -11.63 -9.15 13.67
N LYS A 274 -10.56 -9.10 14.48
CA LYS A 274 -10.60 -9.32 15.93
C LYS A 274 -11.01 -8.08 16.71
N ASN A 275 -11.14 -6.92 16.07
CA ASN A 275 -11.60 -5.68 16.70
C ASN A 275 -13.13 -5.59 16.65
N LYS A 276 -13.82 -6.69 16.95
CA LYS A 276 -15.26 -6.64 17.21
C LYS A 276 -15.44 -5.89 18.54
N VAL A 277 -15.82 -4.64 18.41
CA VAL A 277 -16.19 -3.68 19.47
C VAL A 277 -17.37 -4.16 20.36
N GLY A 278 -17.74 -5.44 20.30
CA GLY A 278 -18.77 -6.04 21.14
C GLY A 278 -18.27 -6.80 22.37
N GLU A 279 -16.97 -7.10 22.49
CA GLU A 279 -16.46 -7.96 23.59
C GLU A 279 -15.41 -7.34 24.51
N ARG A 280 -14.76 -6.23 24.13
CA ARG A 280 -14.06 -5.37 25.10
C ARG A 280 -15.10 -4.38 25.62
N GLY A 281 -15.25 -4.33 26.95
CA GLY A 281 -16.28 -3.54 27.65
C GLY A 281 -16.20 -2.03 27.40
N GLU A 282 -16.84 -1.29 28.30
CA GLU A 282 -16.94 0.17 28.33
C GLU A 282 -15.69 0.87 27.74
N VAL A 283 -15.90 1.72 26.72
CA VAL A 283 -14.82 2.44 26.03
C VAL A 283 -13.98 3.21 27.05
N GLU A 284 -12.71 2.85 27.18
CA GLU A 284 -11.81 3.50 28.11
C GLU A 284 -11.60 4.96 27.68
N ARG A 285 -11.90 5.88 28.60
CA ARG A 285 -11.68 7.31 28.44
C ARG A 285 -10.65 7.77 29.45
N VAL A 286 -9.58 8.38 28.95
CA VAL A 286 -8.48 8.88 29.76
C VAL A 286 -8.44 10.41 29.72
N ALA A 287 -7.98 11.03 30.80
CA ALA A 287 -7.73 12.47 30.80
C ALA A 287 -6.64 12.79 29.77
N HIS A 288 -6.86 13.84 28.98
CA HIS A 288 -5.88 14.26 27.98
C HIS A 288 -4.53 14.60 28.64
N ARG A 289 -3.45 14.12 28.03
CA ARG A 289 -2.08 14.51 28.37
C ARG A 289 -1.40 15.08 27.14
N GLN A 290 -0.74 16.22 27.33
CA GLN A 290 0.04 16.82 26.26
C GLN A 290 1.32 16.00 26.04
N TRP A 291 1.64 15.72 24.78
CA TRP A 291 2.91 15.12 24.42
C TRP A 291 4.02 16.15 24.61
N GLU A 292 5.01 15.85 25.45
CA GLU A 292 6.15 16.74 25.73
C GLU A 292 7.34 16.48 24.79
N GLY A 293 7.24 15.52 23.88
CA GLY A 293 8.31 15.15 22.95
C GLY A 293 9.48 14.45 23.64
N LYS A 294 10.51 14.11 22.85
CA LYS A 294 11.84 13.90 23.44
C LYS A 294 12.38 15.24 23.89
N ASP A 295 12.75 15.34 25.17
CA ASP A 295 13.87 16.18 25.55
C ASP A 295 15.02 15.80 24.62
N THR A 296 15.33 16.66 23.65
CA THR A 296 16.61 16.59 22.94
C THR A 296 17.67 16.85 24.00
N ALA A 297 18.20 15.78 24.59
CA ALA A 297 19.41 15.87 25.38
C ALA A 297 20.47 16.59 24.52
N PRO A 298 21.16 17.59 25.07
CA PRO A 298 22.14 18.39 24.33
C PRO A 298 23.32 17.56 23.80
#